data_AF-A0A2N5IBL0-F1
#
_entry.id   AF-A0A2N5IBL0-F1
#
_cell.length_a   1.000
_cell.length_b   1.000
_cell.length_c   1.000
_cell.angle_alpha   90.00
_cell.angle_beta   90.00
_cell.angle_gamma   90.00
#
_symmetry.space_group_name_H-M   'P 1'
#
loop_
_entity.id
_entity.type
_entity.pdbx_description
1 polymer ?
#
loop_
_entity_poly.entity_id
_entity_poly.type
_entity_poly.pdbx_seq_one_letter_code
_entity_poly.pdbx_strand_id
1 'polypeptide(L)'
;MDNSRLIRNYGLEVDEFETSPFEALHMLHIRSCLEKIIQQLTYEEKLKLYTHDMKLIQNAKKMVERIQEIYNFSLSKEPFTEWWWHLDKVVTGEISFSVSIDVQVNAV
;
A
#
# COMPACT_ATOMS: atom_id res chain seq x y z
N MET A 1 -15.59 8.44 9.65
CA MET A 1 -14.84 8.22 8.40
C MET A 1 -15.18 6.81 7.95
N ASP A 2 -15.52 6.60 6.68
CA ASP A 2 -15.87 5.26 6.18
C ASP A 2 -14.58 4.54 5.75
N ASN A 3 -14.10 3.62 6.58
CA ASN A 3 -12.87 2.85 6.35
C ASN A 3 -12.96 2.04 5.05
N SER A 4 -14.12 1.45 4.78
CA SER A 4 -14.38 0.68 3.57
C SER A 4 -14.28 1.56 2.31
N ARG A 5 -14.69 2.83 2.40
CA ARG A 5 -14.46 3.79 1.30
C ARG A 5 -12.97 4.09 1.09
N LEU A 6 -12.19 4.30 2.15
CA LEU A 6 -10.75 4.56 2.00
C LEU A 6 -9.99 3.37 1.41
N ILE A 7 -10.28 2.15 1.89
CA ILE A 7 -9.69 0.93 1.35
C ILE A 7 -10.04 0.77 -0.13
N ARG A 8 -11.31 1.03 -0.50
CA ARG A 8 -11.75 0.97 -1.89
C ARG A 8 -11.04 2.01 -2.77
N ASN A 9 -10.91 3.25 -2.30
CA ASN A 9 -10.24 4.31 -3.06
C ASN A 9 -8.76 3.98 -3.27
N TYR A 10 -8.07 3.53 -2.22
CA TYR A 10 -6.70 3.01 -2.31
C TYR A 10 -6.61 1.90 -3.36
N GLY A 11 -7.52 0.92 -3.32
CA GLY A 11 -7.54 -0.18 -4.26
C GLY A 11 -7.78 0.21 -5.72
N LEU A 12 -8.62 1.22 -5.97
CA LEU A 12 -8.85 1.76 -7.32
C LEU A 12 -7.60 2.47 -7.86
N GLU A 13 -6.94 3.29 -7.03
CA GLU A 13 -5.76 4.05 -7.43
C GLU A 13 -4.53 3.15 -7.66
N VAL A 14 -4.41 2.02 -6.94
CA VAL A 14 -3.33 1.03 -7.14
C VAL A 14 -3.38 0.33 -8.50
N ASP A 15 -4.58 0.18 -9.09
CA ASP A 15 -4.79 -0.51 -10.38
C ASP A 15 -4.97 0.46 -11.56
N GLU A 16 -4.98 1.78 -11.32
CA GLU A 16 -5.26 2.81 -12.34
C GLU A 16 -3.98 3.52 -12.79
N PHE A 17 -3.58 3.28 -14.03
CA PHE A 17 -2.34 3.80 -14.60
C PHE A 17 -2.54 5.04 -15.49
N GLU A 18 -3.77 5.41 -15.82
CA GLU A 18 -4.10 6.58 -16.66
C GLU A 18 -4.36 7.86 -15.84
N THR A 19 -4.23 7.78 -14.52
CA THR A 19 -4.36 8.92 -13.60
C THR A 19 -3.12 9.83 -13.65
N SER A 20 -3.13 10.96 -12.96
CA SER A 20 -1.99 11.90 -12.87
C SER A 20 -0.95 11.48 -11.81
N PRO A 21 0.33 11.89 -11.89
CA PRO A 21 1.31 11.65 -10.83
C PRO A 21 0.84 12.09 -9.43
N PHE A 22 0.05 13.17 -9.35
CA PHE A 22 -0.54 13.65 -8.10
C PHE A 22 -1.54 12.67 -7.50
N GLU A 23 -2.36 12.01 -8.31
CA GLU A 23 -3.29 10.98 -7.86
C GLU A 23 -2.53 9.72 -7.39
N ALA A 24 -1.46 9.33 -8.09
CA ALA A 24 -0.61 8.22 -7.63
C ALA A 24 0.12 8.54 -6.32
N LEU A 25 0.52 9.80 -6.10
CA LEU A 25 1.08 10.23 -4.81
C LEU A 25 0.01 10.28 -3.71
N HIS A 26 -1.21 10.71 -4.04
CA HIS A 26 -2.34 10.72 -3.11
C HIS A 26 -2.65 9.31 -2.59
N MET A 27 -2.56 8.28 -3.44
CA MET A 27 -2.69 6.86 -3.06
C MET A 27 -1.77 6.47 -1.89
N LEU A 28 -0.52 6.95 -1.89
CA LEU A 28 0.43 6.73 -0.78
C LEU A 28 -0.07 7.38 0.52
N HIS A 29 -0.62 8.59 0.43
CA HIS A 29 -1.24 9.25 1.59
C HIS A 29 -2.49 8.54 2.10
N ILE A 30 -3.32 7.97 1.22
CA ILE A 30 -4.47 7.13 1.65
C ILE A 30 -3.95 5.95 2.46
N ARG A 31 -2.88 5.29 1.99
CA ARG A 31 -2.30 4.15 2.70
C ARG A 31 -1.73 4.52 4.07
N SER A 32 -1.12 5.69 4.21
CA SER A 32 -0.71 6.26 5.50
C SER A 32 -1.89 6.57 6.43
N CYS A 33 -3.03 7.02 5.89
CA CYS A 33 -4.24 7.20 6.69
C CYS A 33 -4.76 5.86 7.21
N LEU A 34 -4.74 4.82 6.38
CA LEU A 34 -5.16 3.47 6.76
C LEU A 34 -4.23 2.85 7.81
N GLU A 35 -2.92 3.10 7.74
CA GLU A 35 -1.96 2.62 8.73
C GLU A 35 -2.24 3.17 10.14
N LYS A 36 -2.56 4.46 10.23
CA LYS A 36 -2.90 5.12 11.51
C LYS A 36 -4.11 4.48 12.21
N ILE A 37 -4.99 3.85 11.46
CA ILE A 37 -6.20 3.19 11.97
C ILE A 37 -6.16 1.67 11.82
N ILE A 38 -5.00 1.08 11.47
CA ILE A 38 -4.88 -0.35 11.14
C ILE A 38 -5.41 -1.24 12.26
N GLN A 39 -5.17 -0.86 13.52
CA GLN A 39 -5.64 -1.62 14.70
C GLN A 39 -7.16 -1.55 14.91
N GLN A 40 -7.83 -0.58 14.28
CA GLN A 40 -9.28 -0.39 14.35
C GLN A 40 -10.01 -1.08 13.18
N LEU A 41 -9.28 -1.52 12.15
CA LEU A 41 -9.86 -2.24 11.02
C LEU A 41 -10.29 -3.65 11.44
N THR A 42 -11.44 -4.06 10.93
CA THR A 42 -11.91 -5.45 11.03
C THR A 42 -10.96 -6.38 10.28
N TYR A 43 -11.06 -7.69 10.56
CA TYR A 43 -10.28 -8.70 9.83
C TYR A 43 -10.52 -8.64 8.32
N GLU A 44 -11.78 -8.50 7.90
CA GLU A 44 -12.15 -8.41 6.48
C GLU A 44 -11.55 -7.16 5.81
N GLU A 45 -11.57 -6.01 6.49
CA GLU A 45 -10.97 -4.77 6.01
C GLU A 45 -9.45 -4.88 5.88
N LYS A 46 -8.78 -5.48 6.87
CA LYS A 46 -7.33 -5.76 6.79
C LYS A 46 -7.02 -6.68 5.62
N LEU A 47 -7.80 -7.74 5.42
CA LEU A 47 -7.59 -8.67 4.32
C LEU A 47 -7.73 -7.98 2.95
N LYS A 48 -8.73 -7.10 2.80
CA LYS A 48 -8.89 -6.28 1.58
C LYS A 48 -7.72 -5.33 1.39
N LEU A 49 -7.31 -4.63 2.45
CA LEU A 49 -6.16 -3.73 2.41
C LEU A 49 -4.89 -4.46 1.98
N TYR A 50 -4.58 -5.61 2.58
CA TYR A 50 -3.40 -6.41 2.21
C TYR A 50 -3.48 -6.97 0.80
N THR A 51 -4.68 -7.25 0.28
CA THR A 51 -4.87 -7.62 -1.12
C THR A 51 -4.47 -6.46 -2.05
N HIS A 52 -4.84 -5.22 -1.70
CA HIS A 52 -4.41 -4.03 -2.43
C HIS A 52 -2.92 -3.74 -2.27
N ASP A 53 -2.35 -3.94 -1.07
CA ASP A 53 -0.90 -3.84 -0.83
C ASP A 53 -0.12 -4.79 -1.76
N MET A 54 -0.62 -6.02 -1.97
CA MET A 54 0.04 -6.97 -2.89
C MET A 54 -0.01 -6.50 -4.34
N LYS A 55 -1.13 -5.91 -4.77
CA LYS A 55 -1.22 -5.31 -6.09
C LYS A 55 -0.26 -4.14 -6.24
N LEU A 56 -0.11 -3.30 -5.22
CA LEU A 56 0.86 -2.21 -5.23
C LEU A 56 2.30 -2.74 -5.38
N ILE A 57 2.65 -3.82 -4.68
CA ILE A 57 3.97 -4.46 -4.82
C ILE A 57 4.17 -4.99 -6.25
N GLN A 58 3.17 -5.67 -6.82
CA GLN A 58 3.21 -6.15 -8.21
C GLN A 58 3.35 -4.99 -9.21
N ASN A 59 2.73 -3.85 -8.91
CA ASN A 59 2.73 -2.64 -9.72
C ASN A 59 3.87 -1.67 -9.37
N ALA A 60 4.76 -2.02 -8.43
CA ALA A 60 5.69 -1.08 -7.80
C ALA A 60 6.57 -0.35 -8.81
N LYS A 61 7.09 -1.07 -9.82
CA LYS A 61 7.92 -0.46 -10.87
C LYS A 61 7.19 0.66 -11.61
N LYS A 62 5.96 0.39 -12.08
CA LYS A 62 5.13 1.38 -12.78
C LYS A 62 4.77 2.55 -11.88
N MET A 63 4.47 2.29 -10.61
CA MET A 63 4.13 3.33 -9.64
C MET A 63 5.32 4.23 -9.31
N VAL A 64 6.53 3.67 -9.14
CA VAL A 64 7.76 4.46 -8.99
C VAL A 64 7.99 5.33 -10.22
N GLU A 65 7.90 4.76 -11.43
CA GLU A 65 8.13 5.48 -12.68
C GLU A 65 7.27 6.74 -12.81
N ARG A 66 6.05 6.68 -12.29
CA ARG A 66 5.08 7.78 -12.34
C ARG A 66 5.18 8.75 -11.17
N ILE A 67 5.30 8.24 -9.94
CA ILE A 67 5.38 9.08 -8.74
C ILE A 67 6.70 9.86 -8.72
N GLN A 68 7.78 9.30 -9.28
CA GLN A 68 9.10 9.95 -9.30
C GLN A 68 9.13 11.26 -10.11
N GLU A 69 8.12 11.51 -10.95
CA GLU A 69 7.97 12.79 -11.67
C GLU A 69 7.77 13.98 -10.71
N ILE A 70 7.19 13.74 -9.53
CA ILE A 70 6.85 14.77 -8.55
C ILE A 70 7.37 14.49 -7.14
N TYR A 71 7.90 13.29 -6.88
CA TYR A 71 8.36 12.86 -5.56
C TYR A 71 9.68 12.09 -5.63
N ASN A 72 10.69 12.52 -4.88
CA ASN A 72 11.98 11.82 -4.86
C ASN A 72 12.03 10.78 -3.73
N PHE A 73 11.85 9.50 -4.06
CA PHE A 73 11.88 8.39 -3.10
C PHE A 73 13.18 8.30 -2.28
N SER A 74 14.33 8.65 -2.87
CA SER A 74 15.62 8.63 -2.14
C SER A 74 15.68 9.63 -0.97
N LEU A 75 14.79 10.62 -0.95
CA LEU A 75 14.68 11.62 0.11
C LEU A 75 13.58 11.28 1.13
N SER A 76 12.89 10.15 0.97
CA SER A 76 11.85 9.70 1.89
C SER A 76 12.40 9.55 3.31
N LYS A 77 11.73 10.20 4.27
CA LYS A 77 12.04 10.12 5.71
C LYS A 77 10.98 9.34 6.49
N GLU A 78 10.00 8.78 5.79
CA GLU A 78 8.90 8.06 6.42
C GLU A 78 9.42 6.75 7.03
N PRO A 79 8.85 6.30 8.17
CA PRO A 79 9.30 5.09 8.83
C PRO A 79 9.04 3.86 7.93
N PHE A 80 9.81 2.78 8.12
CA PHE A 80 9.63 1.54 7.35
C PHE A 80 8.27 0.85 7.59
N THR A 81 7.56 1.18 8.67
CA THR A 81 6.16 0.80 8.87
C THR A 81 5.24 1.37 7.77
N GLU A 82 5.67 2.44 7.11
CA GLU A 82 5.04 3.03 5.94
C GLU A 82 5.85 2.75 4.67
N TRP A 83 6.13 1.46 4.43
CA TRP A 83 6.99 0.97 3.34
C TRP A 83 6.62 1.47 1.94
N TRP A 84 5.37 1.85 1.68
CA TRP A 84 4.92 2.38 0.39
C TRP A 84 5.53 3.74 0.05
N TRP A 85 6.12 4.45 1.02
CA TRP A 85 6.97 5.62 0.77
C TRP A 85 8.39 5.28 0.30
N HIS A 86 8.68 3.98 0.16
CA HIS A 86 9.97 3.42 -0.24
C HIS A 86 9.77 2.40 -1.38
N LEU A 87 8.85 2.68 -2.31
CA LEU A 87 8.57 1.77 -3.44
C LEU A 87 9.79 1.54 -4.34
N ASP A 88 10.72 2.50 -4.42
CA ASP A 88 12.01 2.33 -5.08
C ASP A 88 12.79 1.15 -4.49
N LYS A 89 12.80 1.02 -3.16
CA LYS A 89 13.44 -0.08 -2.43
C LYS A 89 12.68 -1.40 -2.56
N VAL A 90 11.37 -1.35 -2.79
CA VAL A 90 10.58 -2.54 -3.16
C VAL A 90 10.99 -3.04 -4.55
N VAL A 91 11.19 -2.13 -5.50
CA VAL A 91 11.62 -2.47 -6.87
C VAL A 91 13.05 -3.03 -6.90
N THR A 92 13.96 -2.50 -6.09
CA THR A 92 15.35 -3.01 -6.02
C THR A 92 15.48 -4.30 -5.20
N GLY A 93 14.44 -4.68 -4.45
CA GLY A 93 14.45 -5.84 -3.56
C GLY A 93 15.13 -5.61 -2.21
N GLU A 94 15.47 -4.37 -1.87
CA GLU A 94 15.97 -3.98 -0.55
C GLU A 94 14.90 -4.15 0.54
N ILE A 95 13.62 -4.00 0.19
CA ILE A 95 12.48 -4.37 1.03
C ILE A 95 11.85 -5.65 0.48
N SER A 96 11.92 -6.72 1.26
CA SER A 96 11.30 -8.01 0.95
C SER A 96 10.03 -8.24 1.75
N PHE A 97 9.00 -8.78 1.10
CA PHE A 97 7.72 -9.13 1.75
C PHE A 97 7.58 -10.65 1.86
N SER A 98 7.05 -11.11 2.99
CA SER A 98 6.64 -12.50 3.20
C SER A 98 5.19 -12.54 3.68
N VAL A 99 4.37 -13.36 3.04
CA VAL A 99 3.00 -13.62 3.49
C VAL A 99 2.95 -15.01 4.12
N SER A 100 2.54 -15.07 5.39
CA SER A 100 2.31 -16.32 6.11
C SER A 100 0.81 -16.48 6.34
N ILE A 101 0.27 -17.65 6.00
CA ILE A 101 -1.12 -18.01 6.28
C ILE A 101 -1.12 -19.05 7.40
N ASP A 102 -1.65 -18.67 8.55
CA ASP A 102 -1.82 -19.57 9.69
C ASP A 102 -3.24 -20.13 9.72
N VAL A 103 -3.37 -21.46 9.72
CA VAL A 103 -4.66 -22.15 9.89
C VAL A 103 -4.82 -22.54 11.34
N GLN A 104 -5.80 -21.95 12.04
CA GLN A 104 -6.17 -22.35 13.39
C GLN A 104 -7.31 -23.37 13.32
N VAL A 105 -7.07 -24.59 13.82
CA VAL A 105 -8.12 -25.59 14.01
C VAL A 105 -8.73 -25.37 15.38
N ASN A 106 -9.97 -24.89 15.42
CA ASN A 106 -10.73 -24.85 16.67
C ASN A 106 -11.14 -26.29 17.01
N ALA A 107 -10.54 -26.85 18.06
CA ALA A 107 -10.96 -28.15 18.59
C ALA A 107 -12.43 -28.07 19.05
N VAL A 108 -13.24 -29.04 18.61
CA VAL A 108 -14.65 -29.23 18.99
C VAL A 108 -14.76 -29.79 20.40
#